data_AF-A0A117SIV0-F1
#
_entry.id   AF-A0A117SIV0-F1
#
_cell.length_a   1.000
_cell.length_b   1.000
_cell.length_c   1.000
_cell.angle_alpha   90.00
_cell.angle_beta   90.00
_cell.angle_gamma   90.00
#
_symmetry.space_group_name_H-M   'P 1'
#
loop_
_entity.id
_entity.type
_entity.pdbx_description
1 polymer ?
#
loop_
_entity_poly.entity_id
_entity_poly.type
_entity_poly.pdbx_seq_one_letter_code
_entity_poly.pdbx_strand_id
1 'polypeptide(L)'
;MTKDEVLAKLVFDVELRGLSKNTQDEYYSRVKSFQDHFNKPATELDIEDIRQYLHYLTKEKKLASGSVNTYNSALRFLYGITFDINLAIKKIPRHRKHRKLPAIFTSKA
;
A
#
# COMPACT_ATOMS: atom_id res chain seq x y z
N MET A 1 -11.83 15.59 -5.10
CA MET A 1 -11.56 14.62 -6.19
C MET A 1 -12.48 13.44 -5.98
N THR A 2 -13.06 12.88 -7.05
CA THR A 2 -13.80 11.61 -6.98
C THR A 2 -12.84 10.42 -6.77
N LYS A 3 -13.38 9.24 -6.42
CA LYS A 3 -12.56 8.03 -6.26
C LYS A 3 -11.74 7.70 -7.52
N ASP A 4 -12.34 7.91 -8.69
CA ASP A 4 -11.69 7.62 -9.98
C ASP A 4 -10.64 8.66 -10.34
N GLU A 5 -10.88 9.95 -10.04
CA GLU A 5 -9.88 11.01 -10.23
C GLU A 5 -8.64 10.78 -9.37
N VAL A 6 -8.81 10.31 -8.13
CA VAL A 6 -7.69 9.92 -7.26
C VAL A 6 -6.87 8.81 -7.90
N LEU A 7 -7.53 7.78 -8.44
CA LEU A 7 -6.85 6.66 -9.07
C LEU A 7 -6.15 7.05 -10.37
N ALA A 8 -6.77 7.89 -11.19
CA ALA A 8 -6.17 8.40 -12.41
C ALA A 8 -4.89 9.21 -12.11
N LYS A 9 -4.95 10.10 -11.11
CA LYS A 9 -3.79 10.89 -10.68
C LYS A 9 -2.68 10.01 -10.11
N LEU A 10 -3.03 9.02 -9.29
CA LEU A 10 -2.07 8.04 -8.78
C LEU A 10 -1.33 7.32 -9.92
N VAL A 11 -2.07 6.80 -10.91
CA VAL A 11 -1.48 6.08 -12.04
C VAL A 11 -0.51 6.99 -12.79
N PHE A 12 -0.92 8.22 -13.08
CA PHE A 12 -0.07 9.22 -13.73
C PHE A 12 1.24 9.46 -12.96
N ASP A 13 1.17 9.66 -11.64
CA ASP A 13 2.37 9.90 -10.82
C ASP A 13 3.28 8.66 -10.72
N VAL A 14 2.69 7.47 -10.71
CA VAL A 14 3.44 6.21 -10.70
C VAL A 14 4.16 5.99 -12.04
N GLU A 15 3.50 6.29 -13.16
CA GLU A 15 4.08 6.25 -14.50
C GLU A 15 5.19 7.29 -14.66
N LEU A 16 4.98 8.52 -14.17
CA LEU A 16 5.98 9.60 -14.19
C LEU A 16 7.26 9.19 -13.45
N ARG A 17 7.14 8.39 -12.39
CA ARG A 17 8.28 7.85 -11.64
C ARG A 17 8.96 6.66 -12.32
N GLY A 18 8.40 6.14 -13.41
CA GLY A 18 8.94 5.01 -14.16
C GLY A 18 8.82 3.66 -13.43
N LEU A 19 7.82 3.48 -12.56
CA LEU A 19 7.62 2.19 -11.89
C LEU A 19 7.07 1.15 -12.86
N SER A 20 7.42 -0.12 -12.63
CA SER A 20 7.01 -1.23 -13.50
C SER A 20 5.48 -1.36 -13.58
N LYS A 21 4.99 -1.94 -14.69
CA LYS A 21 3.55 -2.15 -14.89
C LYS A 21 2.90 -2.92 -13.73
N ASN A 22 3.57 -3.96 -13.25
CA ASN A 22 3.13 -4.71 -12.08
C ASN A 22 2.99 -3.83 -10.82
N THR A 23 3.88 -2.85 -10.63
CA THR A 23 3.80 -1.92 -9.50
C THR A 23 2.64 -0.94 -9.66
N GLN A 24 2.39 -0.45 -10.89
CA GLN A 24 1.24 0.39 -11.20
C GLN A 24 -0.08 -0.31 -10.86
N ASP A 25 -0.24 -1.53 -11.36
CA ASP A 25 -1.46 -2.33 -11.17
C ASP A 25 -1.66 -2.70 -9.69
N GLU A 26 -0.56 -3.04 -9.00
CA GLU A 26 -0.57 -3.25 -7.54
C GLU A 26 -1.04 -1.97 -6.84
N TYR A 27 -0.43 -0.80 -7.09
CA TYR A 27 -0.79 0.44 -6.39
C TYR A 27 -2.23 0.86 -6.65
N TYR A 28 -2.69 0.78 -7.91
CA TYR A 28 -4.08 1.04 -8.28
C TYR A 28 -5.04 0.14 -7.48
N SER A 29 -4.82 -1.18 -7.50
CA SER A 29 -5.72 -2.13 -6.80
C SER A 29 -5.75 -1.92 -5.29
N ARG A 30 -4.61 -1.56 -4.67
CA ARG A 30 -4.51 -1.32 -3.23
C ARG A 30 -5.20 -0.02 -2.81
N VAL A 31 -5.03 1.06 -3.57
CA VAL A 31 -5.71 2.33 -3.30
C VAL A 31 -7.20 2.23 -3.58
N LYS A 32 -7.62 1.56 -4.65
CA LYS A 32 -9.03 1.30 -4.93
C LYS A 32 -9.69 0.55 -3.77
N SER A 33 -9.09 -0.55 -3.33
CA SER A 33 -9.58 -1.33 -2.19
C SER A 33 -9.72 -0.50 -0.90
N PHE A 34 -8.80 0.45 -0.67
CA PHE A 34 -8.85 1.36 0.47
C PHE A 34 -10.03 2.33 0.38
N GLN A 35 -10.22 2.98 -0.78
CA GLN A 35 -11.36 3.87 -1.02
C GLN A 35 -12.71 3.13 -0.92
N ASP A 36 -12.75 1.87 -1.36
CA ASP A 36 -13.94 1.04 -1.29
C ASP A 36 -14.27 0.63 0.15
N HIS A 37 -13.26 0.35 0.99
CA HIS A 37 -13.47 -0.01 2.39
C HIS A 37 -14.17 1.09 3.20
N PHE A 38 -13.79 2.35 3.02
CA PHE A 38 -14.43 3.50 3.69
C PHE A 38 -15.61 4.08 2.91
N ASN A 39 -15.85 3.58 1.70
CA ASN A 39 -16.77 4.14 0.73
C ASN A 39 -16.59 5.65 0.48
N LYS A 40 -15.34 6.14 0.51
CA LYS A 40 -14.98 7.55 0.39
C LYS A 40 -13.77 7.74 -0.52
N PRO A 41 -13.62 8.89 -1.19
CA PRO A 41 -12.38 9.19 -1.90
C PRO A 41 -11.23 9.36 -0.91
N ALA A 42 -10.01 8.99 -1.30
CA ALA A 42 -8.84 9.07 -0.42
C ALA A 42 -8.50 10.50 0.03
N THR A 43 -9.01 11.52 -0.67
CA THR A 43 -8.87 12.93 -0.27
C THR A 43 -9.61 13.27 1.02
N GLU A 44 -10.63 12.49 1.40
CA GLU A 44 -11.40 12.68 2.65
C GLU A 44 -10.88 11.80 3.80
N LEU A 45 -9.90 10.96 3.53
CA LEU A 45 -9.34 10.01 4.49
C LEU A 45 -7.98 10.50 4.96
N ASP A 46 -7.68 10.26 6.23
CA ASP A 46 -6.48 10.78 6.88
C ASP A 46 -5.48 9.67 7.28
N ILE A 47 -4.45 10.07 8.03
CA ILE A 47 -3.40 9.16 8.50
C ILE A 47 -3.95 8.11 9.48
N GLU A 48 -4.97 8.46 10.27
CA GLU A 48 -5.59 7.53 11.20
C GLU A 48 -6.44 6.49 10.45
N ASP A 49 -7.14 6.89 9.38
CA ASP A 49 -7.84 5.95 8.50
C ASP A 49 -6.88 4.95 7.85
N ILE A 50 -5.69 5.40 7.43
CA ILE A 50 -4.62 4.50 6.94
C ILE A 50 -4.23 3.50 8.03
N ARG A 51 -4.06 3.94 9.27
CA ARG A 51 -3.66 3.07 10.39
C ARG A 51 -4.74 2.05 10.73
N GLN A 52 -5.99 2.49 10.79
CA GLN A 52 -7.15 1.62 11.01
C GLN A 52 -7.27 0.59 9.89
N TYR A 53 -7.08 1.00 8.64
CA TYR A 53 -7.14 0.08 7.52
C TYR A 53 -6.02 -0.96 7.54
N LEU A 54 -4.78 -0.56 7.83
CA LEU A 54 -3.68 -1.52 7.97
C LEU A 54 -3.90 -2.50 9.13
N HIS A 55 -4.54 -2.03 10.21
CA HIS A 55 -4.97 -2.88 11.32
C HIS A 55 -6.05 -3.88 10.88
N TYR A 56 -7.09 -3.43 10.20
CA TYR A 56 -8.14 -4.26 9.59
C TYR A 56 -7.55 -5.35 8.69
N LEU A 57 -6.63 -4.99 7.79
CA LEU A 57 -5.98 -5.95 6.89
C LEU A 57 -5.22 -7.04 7.64
N THR A 58 -4.63 -6.68 8.79
CA THR A 58 -3.85 -7.59 9.62
C THR A 58 -4.72 -8.47 10.51
N LYS A 59 -5.76 -7.90 11.14
CA LYS A 59 -6.55 -8.59 12.16
C LYS A 59 -7.77 -9.30 11.60
N GLU A 60 -8.47 -8.66 10.68
CA GLU A 60 -9.72 -9.19 10.13
C GLU A 60 -9.46 -9.97 8.85
N LYS A 61 -8.75 -9.37 7.87
CA LYS A 61 -8.38 -10.10 6.64
C LYS A 61 -7.22 -11.07 6.81
N LYS A 62 -6.50 -11.01 7.95
CA LYS A 62 -5.36 -11.89 8.29
C LYS A 62 -4.32 -12.00 7.17
N LEU A 63 -4.08 -10.90 6.45
CA LEU A 63 -3.13 -10.90 5.35
C LEU A 63 -1.70 -11.09 5.84
N ALA A 64 -0.89 -11.74 5.02
CA ALA A 64 0.55 -11.86 5.28
C ALA A 64 1.20 -10.47 5.35
N SER A 65 2.23 -10.33 6.18
CA SER A 65 2.95 -9.06 6.37
C SER A 65 3.47 -8.45 5.07
N GLY A 66 3.86 -9.29 4.11
CA GLY A 66 4.26 -8.84 2.78
C GLY A 66 3.14 -8.10 2.04
N SER A 67 1.93 -8.67 2.04
CA SER A 67 0.75 -8.07 1.41
C SER A 67 0.33 -6.79 2.11
N VAL A 68 0.31 -6.77 3.44
CA VAL A 68 0.01 -5.53 4.20
C VAL A 68 1.02 -4.43 3.89
N ASN A 69 2.30 -4.78 3.69
CA ASN A 69 3.33 -3.83 3.31
C ASN A 69 3.17 -3.28 1.88
N THR A 70 2.54 -4.00 0.95
CA THR A 70 2.25 -3.44 -0.39
C THR A 70 1.09 -2.44 -0.32
N TYR A 71 0.04 -2.71 0.48
CA TYR A 71 -0.98 -1.70 0.81
C TYR A 71 -0.36 -0.45 1.44
N ASN A 72 0.48 -0.64 2.47
CA ASN A 72 1.15 0.45 3.16
C ASN A 72 2.01 1.29 2.19
N SER A 73 2.76 0.65 1.30
CA SER A 73 3.62 1.36 0.34
C SER A 73 2.81 2.14 -0.71
N ALA A 74 1.71 1.58 -1.21
CA ALA A 74 0.80 2.27 -2.12
C ALA A 74 0.17 3.50 -1.48
N LEU A 75 -0.33 3.37 -0.24
CA LEU A 75 -0.94 4.49 0.49
C LEU A 75 0.09 5.58 0.80
N ARG A 76 1.31 5.21 1.23
CA ARG A 76 2.36 6.20 1.47
C ARG A 76 2.80 6.93 0.21
N PHE A 77 2.78 6.26 -0.93
CA PHE A 77 3.03 6.90 -2.22
C PHE A 77 1.91 7.89 -2.54
N LEU A 78 0.64 7.46 -2.46
CA LEU A 78 -0.50 8.31 -2.74
C LEU A 78 -0.48 9.59 -1.89
N TYR A 79 -0.40 9.45 -0.57
CA TYR A 79 -0.44 10.61 0.31
C TYR A 79 0.84 11.45 0.24
N GLY A 80 2.01 10.82 0.14
CA GLY A 80 3.28 11.53 0.19
C GLY A 80 3.74 12.14 -1.12
N ILE A 81 3.29 11.61 -2.27
CA ILE A 81 3.67 12.08 -3.60
C ILE A 81 2.46 12.67 -4.31
N THR A 82 1.40 11.90 -4.49
CA THR A 82 0.22 12.35 -5.26
C THR A 82 -0.55 13.49 -4.60
N PHE A 83 -0.64 13.48 -3.27
CA PHE A 83 -1.26 14.56 -2.50
C PHE A 83 -0.27 15.52 -1.85
N ASP A 84 1.03 15.28 -1.95
CA ASP A 84 2.10 16.10 -1.35
C ASP A 84 1.89 16.39 0.16
N ILE A 85 1.41 15.38 0.90
CA ILE A 85 1.19 15.47 2.34
C ILE A 85 2.44 15.02 3.08
N ASN A 86 2.91 15.85 4.01
CA ASN A 86 4.00 15.49 4.91
C ASN A 86 3.57 14.38 5.89
N LEU A 87 3.80 13.14 5.47
CA LEU A 87 3.46 11.96 6.26
C LEU A 87 4.41 11.79 7.44
N ALA A 88 3.84 11.67 8.64
CA ALA A 88 4.56 11.20 9.82
C ALA A 88 4.87 9.69 9.69
N ILE A 89 5.88 9.34 8.89
CA ILE A 89 6.30 7.99 8.52
C ILE A 89 6.37 7.02 9.70
N LYS A 90 6.83 7.51 10.87
CA LYS A 90 6.96 6.72 12.11
C LYS A 90 5.61 6.22 12.64
N LYS A 91 4.52 6.94 12.36
CA LYS A 91 3.14 6.56 12.73
C LYS A 91 2.54 5.50 11.81
N ILE A 92 3.14 5.23 10.64
CA ILE A 92 2.67 4.20 9.70
C ILE A 92 3.76 3.12 9.57
N PRO A 93 3.95 2.27 10.59
CA PRO A 93 5.02 1.30 10.61
C PRO A 93 4.81 0.21 9.56
N ARG A 94 5.91 -0.25 8.96
CA ARG A 94 5.91 -1.47 8.13
C ARG A 94 5.91 -2.71 9.02
N HIS A 95 5.16 -3.73 8.63
CA HIS A 95 5.20 -5.01 9.31
C HIS A 95 6.55 -5.69 9.06
N ARG A 96 7.16 -6.23 10.13
CA ARG A 96 8.37 -7.03 9.99
C ARG A 96 8.04 -8.28 9.18
N LYS A 97 8.81 -8.51 8.12
CA LYS A 97 8.74 -9.74 7.32
C LYS A 97 9.84 -10.68 7.80
N HIS A 98 9.47 -11.81 8.39
CA HIS A 98 10.43 -12.88 8.66
C HIS A 98 10.88 -13.46 7.33
N ARG A 99 12.18 -13.30 7.00
CA ARG A 99 12.78 -13.98 5.86
C ARG A 99 12.94 -15.45 6.23
N LYS A 100 12.37 -16.34 5.44
CA LYS A 100 12.69 -17.77 5.53
C LYS A 100 14.09 -17.96 4.98
N LEU A 101 14.93 -18.70 5.71
CA LEU A 101 16.22 -19.12 5.18
C LEU A 101 15.98 -20.04 3.98
N PRO A 102 16.78 -19.90 2.90
CA PRO A 102 16.65 -20.80 1.76
C PRO A 102 16.92 -22.23 2.23
N ALA A 103 16.07 -23.17 1.79
CA ALA A 103 16.39 -24.57 1.93
C ALA A 103 17.58 -24.86 1.01
N ILE A 104 18.77 -24.95 1.58
CA ILE A 104 19.94 -25.43 0.84
C ILE A 104 19.80 -26.95 0.70
N PHE A 105 19.86 -27.44 -0.54
CA PHE A 105 19.95 -28.87 -0.77
C PHE A 105 21.38 -29.30 -0.43
N THR A 106 21.57 -30.08 0.63
CA THR A 106 22.82 -30.81 0.84
C THR A 106 22.93 -31.90 -0.22
N SER A 107 23.98 -31.85 -1.03
CA SER A 107 24.35 -32.95 -1.93
C SER A 107 24.59 -34.21 -1.08
N LYS A 108 23.90 -35.30 -1.40
CA LYS A 108 24.23 -36.63 -0.85
C LYS A 108 25.53 -37.08 -1.51
N ALA A 109 26.55 -37.33 -0.69
CA ALA A 109 27.72 -38.12 -1.06
C ALA A 109 27.33 -39.60 -1.22
#